data_AF-A0A1G3ZJZ7-F1
#
_entry.id   AF-A0A1G3ZJZ7-F1
#
_cell.length_a   1.000
_cell.length_b   1.000
_cell.length_c   1.000
_cell.angle_alpha   90.00
_cell.angle_beta   90.00
_cell.angle_gamma   90.00
#
_symmetry.space_group_name_H-M   'P 1'
#
loop_
_entity.id
_entity.type
_entity.pdbx_description
1 polymer ?
#
loop_
_entity_poly.entity_id
_entity_poly.type
_entity_poly.pdbx_seq_one_letter_code
_entity_poly.pdbx_strand_id
1 'polypeptide(L)'
;MTITEKASDFYHYWTDPSPGITTYTENPQTANNKGRVNACVYQIIHAKETNIKELTSLKSRAWSFDEWVLIGGDLFTMGYLALEGMIALSPGLLSPSVQAALSAFGIVGGVINIFVGVISLKNALQEWREGHYMGATRLFLDSALCIGIGSLMIIASLAAYTSIFGGVAGALVYCPWIFPLLFFVMNFPVICEVANRLYHITRGTTPSSQLFSSQEAVLPYFSDQNYTDEEIIKELSKILETWQDLMGVQTALALFKYKTVQQFHPGCNTEKLREEFEKRKKEWERAQWVRALQMALYTAAFATSLIALSPQLQKDQALFSGIQNLAMAGANLLPLLMDIFWPFKRNTYLPVPGIALEKAN
;
A
#
# COMPACT_ATOMS: atom_id res chain seq x y z
N MET A 1 32.09 -1.88 -20.46
CA MET A 1 31.62 -0.82 -19.56
C MET A 1 31.48 -1.40 -18.18
N THR A 2 32.35 -1.00 -17.25
CA THR A 2 32.34 -1.50 -15.87
C THR A 2 31.26 -0.78 -15.04
N ILE A 3 30.80 -1.40 -13.95
CA ILE A 3 29.78 -0.84 -13.04
C ILE A 3 30.19 0.55 -12.51
N THR A 4 31.49 0.79 -12.37
CA THR A 4 32.11 2.07 -11.99
C THR A 4 31.92 3.19 -13.03
N GLU A 5 31.97 2.89 -14.33
CA GLU A 5 31.73 3.89 -15.39
C GLU A 5 30.24 4.30 -15.44
N LYS A 6 29.32 3.35 -15.24
CA LYS A 6 27.88 3.65 -15.16
C LYS A 6 27.51 4.45 -13.92
N ALA A 7 28.24 4.26 -12.81
CA ALA A 7 28.05 5.05 -11.61
C ALA A 7 28.43 6.52 -11.86
N SER A 8 29.56 6.83 -12.53
CA SER A 8 29.90 8.23 -12.84
C SER A 8 28.88 8.89 -13.77
N ASP A 9 28.37 8.15 -14.78
CA ASP A 9 27.36 8.65 -15.70
C ASP A 9 25.99 8.86 -15.03
N PHE A 10 25.61 8.00 -14.08
CA PHE A 10 24.40 8.19 -13.28
C PHE A 10 24.45 9.49 -12.49
N TYR A 11 25.58 9.81 -11.85
CA TYR A 11 25.72 11.06 -11.13
C TYR A 11 25.74 12.26 -12.09
N HIS A 12 26.36 12.16 -13.27
CA HIS A 12 26.25 13.19 -14.31
C HIS A 12 24.81 13.48 -14.76
N TYR A 13 23.90 12.50 -14.69
CA TYR A 13 22.48 12.69 -15.02
C TYR A 13 21.71 13.50 -13.97
N TRP A 14 22.20 13.53 -12.72
CA TRP A 14 21.53 14.18 -11.58
C TRP A 14 22.29 15.37 -10.99
N THR A 15 23.56 15.55 -11.36
CA THR A 15 24.40 16.67 -10.93
C THR A 15 24.84 17.47 -12.15
N ASP A 16 24.38 18.72 -12.26
CA ASP A 16 25.12 19.70 -13.07
C ASP A 16 26.46 19.92 -12.35
N PRO A 17 27.61 19.63 -13.00
CA PRO A 17 28.89 19.90 -12.38
C PRO A 17 29.05 21.40 -12.23
N SER A 18 29.02 21.92 -10.99
CA SER A 18 29.46 23.29 -10.75
C SER A 18 30.93 23.42 -11.16
N PRO A 19 31.29 24.47 -11.93
CA PRO A 19 32.66 24.70 -12.37
C PRO A 19 33.47 25.20 -11.17
N GLY A 20 34.06 24.30 -10.40
CA GLY A 20 34.90 24.72 -9.28
C GLY A 20 35.34 23.69 -8.25
N ILE A 21 35.22 22.37 -8.50
CA ILE A 21 35.66 21.38 -7.52
C ILE A 21 37.19 21.37 -7.46
N THR A 22 37.71 21.89 -6.34
CA THR A 22 39.12 21.86 -5.96
C THR A 22 39.52 20.42 -5.71
N THR A 23 40.61 19.98 -6.36
CA THR A 23 41.20 18.65 -6.21
C THR A 23 41.78 18.47 -4.81
N TYR A 24 41.00 17.89 -3.90
CA TYR A 24 41.54 17.31 -2.68
C TYR A 24 42.24 16.00 -3.04
N THR A 25 43.51 15.87 -2.65
CA THR A 25 44.25 14.59 -2.71
C THR A 25 43.68 13.65 -1.64
N GLU A 26 42.61 12.92 -1.98
CA GLU A 26 42.09 11.83 -1.15
C GLU A 26 43.12 10.68 -1.10
N ASN A 27 43.29 10.08 0.09
CA ASN A 27 44.09 8.86 0.23
C ASN A 27 43.48 7.74 -0.67
N PRO A 28 44.28 7.03 -1.49
CA PRO A 28 43.80 6.06 -2.47
C PRO A 28 42.95 4.92 -1.89
N GLN A 29 43.15 4.51 -0.63
CA GLN A 29 42.29 3.50 0.01
C GLN A 29 40.88 4.04 0.29
N THR A 30 40.77 5.26 0.80
CA THR A 30 39.50 5.97 0.99
C THR A 30 38.79 6.25 -0.35
N ALA A 31 39.53 6.59 -1.41
CA ALA A 31 38.97 6.79 -2.74
C ALA A 31 38.37 5.48 -3.33
N ASN A 32 39.04 4.35 -3.10
CA ASN A 32 38.57 3.04 -3.56
C ASN A 32 37.31 2.58 -2.81
N ASN A 33 37.27 2.75 -1.48
CA ASN A 33 36.09 2.44 -0.67
C ASN A 33 34.89 3.33 -1.03
N LYS A 34 35.11 4.62 -1.27
CA LYS A 34 34.08 5.57 -1.72
C LYS A 34 33.50 5.18 -3.09
N GLY A 35 34.35 4.78 -4.03
CA GLY A 35 33.92 4.27 -5.34
C GLY A 35 33.06 3.01 -5.24
N ARG A 36 33.40 2.11 -4.32
CA ARG A 36 32.68 0.86 -4.08
C ARG A 36 31.29 1.08 -3.47
N VAL A 37 31.19 1.93 -2.44
CA VAL A 37 29.91 2.33 -1.84
C VAL A 37 29.02 3.02 -2.88
N ASN A 38 29.57 3.90 -3.71
CA ASN A 38 28.83 4.57 -4.77
C ASN A 38 28.24 3.60 -5.81
N ALA A 39 29.00 2.54 -6.16
CA ALA A 39 28.51 1.48 -7.04
C ALA A 39 27.36 0.70 -6.40
N CYS A 40 27.46 0.36 -5.11
CA CYS A 40 26.39 -0.32 -4.37
C CYS A 40 25.12 0.54 -4.29
N VAL A 41 25.26 1.84 -3.99
CA VAL A 41 24.12 2.76 -3.95
C VAL A 41 23.45 2.88 -5.32
N TYR A 42 24.24 3.00 -6.39
CA TYR A 42 23.70 3.03 -7.75
C TYR A 42 22.92 1.76 -8.08
N GLN A 43 23.46 0.58 -7.74
CA GLN A 43 22.76 -0.69 -7.94
C GLN A 43 21.42 -0.72 -7.21
N ILE A 44 21.36 -0.24 -5.96
CA ILE A 44 20.11 -0.18 -5.19
C ILE A 44 19.09 0.75 -5.82
N ILE A 45 19.51 1.97 -6.18
CA ILE A 45 18.62 2.95 -6.79
C ILE A 45 18.10 2.41 -8.14
N HIS A 46 18.99 1.90 -8.98
CA HIS A 46 18.64 1.36 -10.30
C HIS A 46 17.72 0.14 -10.21
N ALA A 47 18.00 -0.79 -9.28
CA ALA A 47 17.15 -1.96 -9.05
C ALA A 47 15.75 -1.53 -8.57
N LYS A 48 15.65 -0.63 -7.59
CA LYS A 48 14.36 -0.16 -7.09
C LYS A 48 13.60 0.65 -8.15
N GLU A 49 14.26 1.49 -8.94
CA GLU A 49 13.62 2.20 -10.06
C GLU A 49 13.10 1.27 -11.15
N THR A 50 13.89 0.26 -11.52
CA THR A 50 13.48 -0.76 -12.49
C THR A 50 12.27 -1.52 -11.96
N ASN A 51 12.28 -1.97 -10.71
CA ASN A 51 11.15 -2.66 -10.11
C ASN A 51 9.90 -1.77 -10.05
N ILE A 52 10.04 -0.48 -9.69
CA ILE A 52 8.91 0.47 -9.71
C ILE A 52 8.37 0.62 -11.13
N LYS A 53 9.24 0.79 -12.14
CA LYS A 53 8.83 0.92 -13.55
C LYS A 53 8.13 -0.34 -14.05
N GLU A 54 8.64 -1.50 -13.71
CA GLU A 54 8.06 -2.79 -14.11
C GLU A 54 6.68 -2.94 -13.47
N LEU A 55 6.60 -2.82 -12.15
CA LEU A 55 5.35 -2.95 -11.40
C LEU A 55 4.32 -1.83 -11.71
N THR A 56 4.74 -0.62 -12.09
CA THR A 56 3.83 0.46 -12.57
C THR A 56 3.38 0.24 -14.01
N SER A 57 4.10 -0.55 -14.81
CA SER A 57 3.85 -0.65 -16.24
C SER A 57 2.49 -1.28 -16.53
N LEU A 58 1.71 -0.68 -17.44
CA LEU A 58 0.41 -1.23 -17.85
C LEU A 58 0.52 -2.69 -18.31
N LYS A 59 1.66 -3.07 -18.92
CA LYS A 59 1.94 -4.45 -19.30
C LYS A 59 2.03 -5.35 -18.08
N SER A 60 2.89 -5.07 -17.10
CA SER A 60 2.99 -5.91 -15.90
C SER A 60 1.66 -5.99 -15.16
N ARG A 61 0.97 -4.85 -15.04
CA ARG A 61 -0.31 -4.75 -14.34
C ARG A 61 -1.42 -5.57 -15.01
N ALA A 62 -1.52 -5.49 -16.34
CA ALA A 62 -2.50 -6.25 -17.11
C ALA A 62 -2.27 -7.78 -17.09
N TRP A 63 -1.05 -8.23 -16.77
CA TRP A 63 -0.72 -9.66 -16.69
C TRP A 63 -0.55 -10.15 -15.23
N SER A 64 -0.68 -9.26 -14.24
CA SER A 64 -0.60 -9.60 -12.82
C SER A 64 -1.93 -10.11 -12.31
N PHE A 65 -2.03 -11.42 -12.07
CA PHE A 65 -3.23 -12.03 -11.48
C PHE A 65 -3.57 -11.41 -10.12
N ASP A 66 -2.56 -11.14 -9.30
CA ASP A 66 -2.74 -10.54 -7.97
C ASP A 66 -3.39 -9.15 -8.07
N GLU A 67 -3.05 -8.38 -9.11
CA GLU A 67 -3.63 -7.06 -9.32
C GLU A 67 -5.06 -7.11 -9.83
N TRP A 68 -5.37 -8.04 -10.74
CA TRP A 68 -6.75 -8.29 -11.18
C TRP A 68 -7.64 -8.76 -10.04
N VAL A 69 -7.10 -9.57 -9.13
CA VAL A 69 -7.79 -10.03 -7.93
C VAL A 69 -8.09 -8.85 -7.00
N LEU A 70 -7.13 -7.94 -6.78
CA LEU A 70 -7.35 -6.76 -5.95
C LEU A 70 -8.34 -5.76 -6.57
N ILE A 71 -8.12 -5.36 -7.83
CA ILE A 71 -8.97 -4.41 -8.55
C ILE A 71 -10.38 -4.98 -8.76
N GLY A 72 -10.46 -6.24 -9.17
CA GLY A 72 -11.72 -6.95 -9.33
C GLY A 72 -12.47 -7.08 -8.01
N GLY A 73 -11.77 -7.39 -6.93
CA GLY A 73 -12.37 -7.52 -5.59
C GLY A 73 -13.03 -6.23 -5.15
N ASP A 74 -12.32 -5.11 -5.26
CA ASP A 74 -12.83 -3.78 -4.92
C ASP A 74 -14.02 -3.39 -5.82
N LEU A 75 -13.93 -3.65 -7.14
CA LEU A 75 -14.98 -3.36 -8.10
C LEU A 75 -16.27 -4.14 -7.83
N PHE A 76 -16.17 -5.46 -7.67
CA PHE A 76 -17.34 -6.31 -7.48
C PHE A 76 -17.96 -6.13 -6.10
N THR A 77 -17.15 -5.92 -5.07
CA THR A 77 -17.62 -5.58 -3.71
C THR A 77 -18.33 -4.23 -3.71
N MET A 78 -17.75 -3.21 -4.36
CA MET A 78 -18.40 -1.90 -4.52
C MET A 78 -19.73 -2.00 -5.28
N GLY A 79 -19.77 -2.74 -6.39
CA GLY A 79 -20.99 -2.95 -7.18
C GLY A 79 -22.09 -3.65 -6.39
N TYR A 80 -21.74 -4.71 -5.64
CA TYR A 80 -22.66 -5.41 -4.74
C TYR A 80 -23.27 -4.45 -3.70
N LEU A 81 -22.42 -3.75 -2.96
CA LEU A 81 -22.82 -2.84 -1.89
C LEU A 81 -23.61 -1.62 -2.40
N ALA A 82 -23.25 -1.09 -3.57
CA ALA A 82 -23.98 0.01 -4.18
C ALA A 82 -25.40 -0.40 -4.57
N LEU A 83 -25.56 -1.57 -5.22
CA LEU A 83 -26.86 -2.12 -5.58
C LEU A 83 -27.70 -2.41 -4.33
N GLU A 84 -27.11 -3.04 -3.31
CA GLU A 84 -27.78 -3.34 -2.05
C GLU A 84 -28.25 -2.04 -1.35
N GLY A 85 -27.39 -1.02 -1.30
CA GLY A 85 -27.73 0.29 -0.73
C GLY A 85 -28.84 1.01 -1.49
N MET A 86 -28.82 0.98 -2.82
CA MET A 86 -29.88 1.57 -3.65
C MET A 86 -31.22 0.86 -3.46
N ILE A 87 -31.24 -0.47 -3.37
CA ILE A 87 -32.47 -1.25 -3.12
C ILE A 87 -33.01 -0.95 -1.72
N ALA A 88 -32.14 -0.81 -0.72
CA ALA A 88 -32.57 -0.46 0.64
C ALA A 88 -33.24 0.93 0.69
N LEU A 89 -32.70 1.93 -0.01
CA LEU A 89 -33.29 3.28 -0.06
C LEU A 89 -34.52 3.37 -0.96
N SER A 90 -34.58 2.55 -2.02
CA SER A 90 -35.66 2.55 -2.99
C SER A 90 -36.00 1.11 -3.39
N PRO A 91 -36.86 0.43 -2.60
CA PRO A 91 -37.25 -0.95 -2.87
C PRO A 91 -37.89 -1.15 -4.26
N GLY A 92 -38.47 -0.09 -4.84
CA GLY A 92 -39.03 -0.10 -6.19
C GLY A 92 -38.01 -0.34 -7.32
N LEU A 93 -36.71 -0.23 -7.02
CA LEU A 93 -35.63 -0.61 -7.96
C LEU A 93 -35.44 -2.13 -8.07
N LEU A 94 -36.03 -2.91 -7.16
CA LEU A 94 -35.90 -4.36 -7.16
C LEU A 94 -36.68 -4.94 -8.34
N SER A 95 -35.95 -5.29 -9.39
CA SER A 95 -36.43 -6.04 -10.55
C SER A 95 -35.66 -7.36 -10.67
N PRO A 96 -36.16 -8.36 -11.41
CA PRO A 96 -35.43 -9.60 -11.62
C PRO A 96 -34.01 -9.39 -12.17
N SER A 97 -33.82 -8.41 -13.06
CA SER A 97 -32.52 -8.06 -13.60
C SER A 97 -31.58 -7.47 -12.55
N VAL A 98 -32.08 -6.60 -11.67
CA VAL A 98 -31.31 -6.01 -10.57
C VAL A 98 -30.93 -7.07 -9.53
N GLN A 99 -31.84 -8.01 -9.23
CA GLN A 99 -31.57 -9.13 -8.33
C GLN A 99 -30.53 -10.09 -8.91
N ALA A 100 -30.59 -10.38 -10.21
CA ALA A 100 -29.58 -11.18 -10.91
C ALA A 100 -28.22 -10.49 -10.92
N ALA A 101 -28.17 -9.17 -11.17
CA ALA A 101 -26.95 -8.40 -11.09
C ALA A 101 -26.37 -8.42 -9.67
N LEU A 102 -27.17 -8.11 -8.64
CA LEU A 102 -26.76 -8.15 -7.24
C LEU A 102 -26.15 -9.51 -6.89
N SER A 103 -26.79 -10.59 -7.30
CA SER A 103 -26.30 -11.95 -7.04
C SER A 103 -25.00 -12.27 -7.77
N ALA A 104 -24.86 -11.85 -9.03
CA ALA A 104 -23.62 -12.01 -9.78
C ALA A 104 -22.47 -11.24 -9.13
N PHE A 105 -22.71 -9.98 -8.75
CA PHE A 105 -21.74 -9.14 -8.04
C PHE A 105 -21.30 -9.78 -6.72
N GLY A 106 -22.24 -10.30 -5.93
CA GLY A 106 -21.94 -10.93 -4.65
C GLY A 106 -21.21 -12.27 -4.77
N ILE A 107 -21.56 -13.12 -5.74
CA ILE A 107 -20.83 -14.38 -5.99
C ILE A 107 -19.41 -14.09 -6.50
N VAL A 108 -19.27 -13.26 -7.53
CA VAL A 108 -17.96 -12.95 -8.12
C VAL A 108 -17.07 -12.22 -7.12
N GLY A 109 -17.60 -11.19 -6.46
CA GLY A 109 -16.88 -10.47 -5.40
C GLY A 109 -16.49 -11.38 -4.24
N GLY A 110 -17.37 -12.30 -3.85
CA GLY A 110 -17.08 -13.25 -2.78
C GLY A 110 -15.97 -14.25 -3.14
N VAL A 111 -15.96 -14.79 -4.36
CA VAL A 111 -14.88 -15.66 -4.86
C VAL A 111 -13.55 -14.90 -4.90
N ILE A 112 -13.56 -13.65 -5.38
CA ILE A 112 -12.35 -12.83 -5.44
C ILE A 112 -11.82 -12.54 -4.03
N ASN A 113 -12.67 -12.19 -3.07
CA ASN A 113 -12.26 -11.97 -1.68
C ASN A 113 -11.64 -13.23 -1.05
N ILE A 114 -12.12 -14.42 -1.39
CA ILE A 114 -11.47 -15.67 -0.98
C ILE A 114 -10.06 -15.79 -1.59
N PHE A 115 -9.89 -15.47 -2.88
CA PHE A 115 -8.57 -15.46 -3.51
C PHE A 115 -7.62 -14.43 -2.85
N VAL A 116 -8.09 -13.22 -2.56
CA VAL A 116 -7.33 -12.22 -1.79
C VAL A 116 -6.89 -12.81 -0.45
N GLY A 117 -7.79 -13.48 0.26
CA GLY A 117 -7.48 -14.10 1.54
C GLY A 117 -6.44 -15.22 1.45
N VAL A 118 -6.45 -16.02 0.37
CA VAL A 118 -5.44 -17.05 0.11
C VAL A 118 -4.07 -16.44 -0.20
N ILE A 119 -4.03 -15.35 -0.98
CA ILE A 119 -2.78 -14.61 -1.26
C ILE A 119 -2.23 -14.01 0.05
N SER A 120 -3.08 -13.39 0.87
CA SER A 120 -2.68 -12.86 2.18
C SER A 120 -2.14 -13.96 3.09
N LEU A 121 -2.71 -15.16 3.07
CA LEU A 121 -2.20 -16.30 3.85
C LEU A 121 -0.80 -16.71 3.40
N LYS A 122 -0.59 -16.82 2.08
CA LYS A 122 0.72 -17.13 1.52
C LYS A 122 1.77 -16.10 1.95
N ASN A 123 1.43 -14.81 1.87
CA ASN A 123 2.33 -13.73 2.27
C ASN A 123 2.56 -13.72 3.79
N ALA A 124 1.54 -14.02 4.60
CA ALA A 124 1.67 -14.15 6.06
C ALA A 124 2.69 -15.23 6.43
N LEU A 125 2.63 -16.39 5.76
CA LEU A 125 3.59 -17.49 5.96
C LEU A 125 5.01 -17.10 5.55
N GLN A 126 5.17 -16.28 4.52
CA GLN A 126 6.47 -15.76 4.11
C GLN A 126 7.03 -14.79 5.16
N GLU A 127 6.27 -13.75 5.54
CA GLU A 127 6.67 -12.78 6.57
C GLU A 127 7.01 -13.47 7.90
N TRP A 128 6.26 -14.52 8.26
CA TRP A 128 6.53 -15.30 9.47
C TRP A 128 7.88 -16.02 9.41
N ARG A 129 8.25 -16.56 8.24
CA ARG A 129 9.55 -17.22 8.02
C ARG A 129 10.70 -16.22 8.02
N GLU A 130 10.46 -15.00 7.56
CA GLU A 130 11.43 -13.90 7.52
C GLU A 130 11.59 -13.21 8.90
N GLY A 131 10.78 -13.59 9.90
CA GLY A 131 10.86 -13.07 11.26
C GLY A 131 10.06 -11.78 11.50
N HIS A 132 9.26 -11.35 10.52
CA HIS A 132 8.41 -10.16 10.59
C HIS A 132 7.04 -10.48 11.21
N TYR A 133 7.03 -10.85 12.50
CA TYR A 133 5.82 -11.38 13.15
C TYR A 133 4.61 -10.45 13.18
N MET A 134 4.83 -9.13 13.28
CA MET A 134 3.74 -8.14 13.25
C MET A 134 3.08 -8.07 11.87
N GLY A 135 3.88 -8.05 10.80
CA GLY A 135 3.40 -8.10 9.42
C GLY A 135 2.66 -9.40 9.14
N ALA A 136 3.22 -10.53 9.56
CA ALA A 136 2.59 -11.85 9.43
C ALA A 136 1.24 -11.93 10.14
N THR A 137 1.15 -11.46 11.39
CA THR A 137 -0.09 -11.49 12.18
C THR A 137 -1.20 -10.68 11.52
N ARG A 138 -0.87 -9.48 11.00
CA ARG A 138 -1.81 -8.67 10.23
C ARG A 138 -2.31 -9.42 9.00
N LEU A 139 -1.42 -10.03 8.22
CA LEU A 139 -1.79 -10.78 7.01
C LEU A 139 -2.62 -12.04 7.31
N PHE A 140 -2.40 -12.70 8.44
CA PHE A 140 -3.28 -13.80 8.89
C PHE A 140 -4.70 -13.31 9.21
N LEU A 141 -4.83 -12.16 9.88
CA LEU A 141 -6.15 -11.56 10.15
C LEU A 141 -6.84 -11.14 8.85
N ASP A 142 -6.12 -10.47 7.94
CA ASP A 142 -6.63 -10.10 6.62
C ASP A 142 -7.10 -11.34 5.85
N SER A 143 -6.33 -12.43 5.90
CA SER A 143 -6.70 -13.70 5.28
C SER A 143 -8.03 -14.25 5.82
N ALA A 144 -8.14 -14.39 7.14
CA ALA A 144 -9.34 -14.93 7.78
C ALA A 144 -10.58 -14.07 7.49
N LEU A 145 -10.43 -12.74 7.54
CA LEU A 145 -11.53 -11.80 7.33
C LEU A 145 -11.94 -11.73 5.86
N CYS A 146 -11.00 -11.70 4.90
CA CYS A 146 -11.32 -11.75 3.47
C CYS A 146 -12.04 -13.05 3.09
N ILE A 147 -11.58 -14.21 3.59
CA ILE A 147 -12.26 -15.50 3.35
C ILE A 147 -13.67 -15.49 3.98
N GLY A 148 -13.79 -14.96 5.20
CA GLY A 148 -15.08 -14.83 5.90
C GLY A 148 -16.06 -13.95 5.15
N ILE A 149 -15.66 -12.72 4.79
CA ILE A 149 -16.45 -11.77 3.99
C ILE A 149 -16.85 -12.41 2.66
N GLY A 150 -15.90 -13.03 1.96
CA GLY A 150 -16.17 -13.64 0.66
C GLY A 150 -17.16 -14.80 0.74
N SER A 151 -17.04 -15.65 1.76
CA SER A 151 -17.98 -16.74 2.00
C SER A 151 -19.38 -16.21 2.31
N LEU A 152 -19.51 -15.17 3.14
CA LEU A 152 -20.79 -14.57 3.45
C LEU A 152 -21.45 -13.92 2.22
N MET A 153 -20.68 -13.24 1.36
CA MET A 153 -21.20 -12.66 0.12
C MET A 153 -21.76 -13.73 -0.82
N ILE A 154 -21.07 -14.87 -0.97
CA ILE A 154 -21.54 -16.00 -1.77
C ILE A 154 -22.83 -16.57 -1.17
N ILE A 155 -22.86 -16.84 0.14
CA ILE A 155 -24.03 -17.44 0.79
C ILE A 155 -25.24 -16.50 0.70
N ALA A 156 -25.07 -15.20 0.97
CA ALA A 156 -26.13 -14.20 0.86
C ALA A 156 -26.70 -14.13 -0.56
N SER A 157 -25.83 -14.23 -1.57
CA SER A 157 -26.23 -14.20 -2.98
C SER A 157 -26.92 -15.49 -3.44
N LEU A 158 -26.49 -16.65 -2.95
CA LEU A 158 -27.10 -17.95 -3.27
C LEU A 158 -28.42 -18.20 -2.56
N ALA A 159 -28.64 -17.57 -1.41
CA ALA A 159 -29.89 -17.66 -0.67
C ALA A 159 -31.08 -17.06 -1.42
N ALA A 160 -30.85 -16.16 -2.39
CA ALA A 160 -31.90 -15.69 -3.29
C ALA A 160 -32.45 -16.82 -4.20
N TYR A 161 -31.71 -17.91 -4.39
CA TYR A 161 -32.04 -18.99 -5.34
C TYR A 161 -32.33 -20.33 -4.66
N THR A 162 -31.94 -20.50 -3.40
CA THR A 162 -32.04 -21.80 -2.72
C THR A 162 -32.50 -21.65 -1.28
N SER A 163 -33.55 -22.39 -0.91
CA SER A 163 -34.10 -22.42 0.44
C SER A 163 -33.14 -23.02 1.48
N ILE A 164 -32.15 -23.80 1.04
CA ILE A 164 -31.13 -24.45 1.88
C ILE A 164 -30.29 -23.39 2.62
N PHE A 165 -30.00 -22.25 2.00
CA PHE A 165 -29.28 -21.14 2.65
C PHE A 165 -30.21 -20.14 3.36
N GLY A 166 -31.52 -20.39 3.37
CA GLY A 166 -32.53 -19.48 3.94
C GLY A 166 -32.32 -19.19 5.43
N GLY A 167 -31.79 -20.14 6.20
CA GLY A 167 -31.46 -19.94 7.62
C GLY A 167 -30.28 -18.98 7.83
N VAL A 168 -29.24 -19.06 6.98
CA VAL A 168 -28.07 -18.19 7.06
C VAL A 168 -28.39 -16.80 6.51
N ALA A 169 -29.13 -16.70 5.41
CA ALA A 169 -29.61 -15.42 4.92
C ALA A 169 -30.59 -14.75 5.88
N GLY A 170 -31.47 -15.53 6.52
CA GLY A 170 -32.28 -15.04 7.63
C GLY A 170 -31.42 -14.47 8.75
N ALA A 171 -30.41 -15.20 9.22
CA ALA A 171 -29.49 -14.72 10.25
C ALA A 171 -28.73 -13.43 9.84
N LEU A 172 -28.34 -13.30 8.58
CA LEU A 172 -27.68 -12.08 8.07
C LEU A 172 -28.65 -10.89 7.95
N VAL A 173 -29.91 -11.14 7.58
CA VAL A 173 -30.98 -10.13 7.61
C VAL A 173 -31.25 -9.66 9.05
N TYR A 174 -31.22 -10.56 10.03
CA TYR A 174 -31.39 -10.23 11.45
C TYR A 174 -30.14 -9.62 12.09
N CYS A 175 -28.97 -9.77 11.48
CA CYS A 175 -27.69 -9.23 11.96
C CYS A 175 -27.00 -8.37 10.88
N PRO A 176 -27.61 -7.26 10.43
CA PRO A 176 -27.09 -6.42 9.34
C PRO A 176 -25.77 -5.71 9.67
N TRP A 177 -25.35 -5.77 10.93
CA TRP A 177 -24.10 -5.21 11.45
C TRP A 177 -22.88 -6.12 11.26
N ILE A 178 -23.06 -7.40 10.90
CA ILE A 178 -21.94 -8.35 10.76
C ILE A 178 -20.98 -7.91 9.66
N PHE A 179 -21.47 -7.58 8.47
CA PHE A 179 -20.61 -7.14 7.37
C PHE A 179 -19.82 -5.85 7.72
N PRO A 180 -20.46 -4.76 8.16
CA PRO A 180 -19.75 -3.55 8.61
C PRO A 180 -18.74 -3.82 9.71
N LEU A 181 -19.06 -4.67 10.68
CA LEU A 181 -18.13 -5.05 11.73
C LEU A 181 -16.91 -5.78 11.16
N LEU A 182 -17.10 -6.76 10.28
CA LEU A 182 -16.00 -7.49 9.66
C LEU A 182 -15.11 -6.57 8.83
N PHE A 183 -15.70 -5.68 8.02
CA PHE A 183 -14.94 -4.67 7.27
C PHE A 183 -14.21 -3.70 8.20
N PHE A 184 -14.83 -3.26 9.29
CA PHE A 184 -14.21 -2.37 10.26
C PHE A 184 -13.03 -3.05 10.98
N VAL A 185 -13.20 -4.27 11.47
CA VAL A 185 -12.15 -5.04 12.15
C VAL A 185 -10.98 -5.31 11.21
N MET A 186 -11.26 -5.68 9.96
CA MET A 186 -10.24 -5.88 8.92
C MET A 186 -9.44 -4.60 8.66
N ASN A 187 -10.10 -3.45 8.65
CA ASN A 187 -9.44 -2.18 8.38
C ASN A 187 -8.87 -1.50 9.64
N PHE A 188 -9.17 -1.97 10.86
CA PHE A 188 -8.75 -1.31 12.10
C PHE A 188 -7.23 -1.07 12.21
N PRO A 189 -6.34 -2.02 11.86
CA PRO A 189 -4.90 -1.75 11.83
C PRO A 189 -4.53 -0.61 10.88
N VAL A 190 -5.19 -0.54 9.72
CA VAL A 190 -4.99 0.51 8.71
C VAL A 190 -5.52 1.86 9.20
N ILE A 191 -6.66 1.87 9.92
CA ILE A 191 -7.21 3.08 10.56
C ILE A 191 -6.17 3.67 11.52
N CYS A 192 -5.60 2.85 12.42
CA CYS A 192 -4.58 3.29 13.35
C CYS A 192 -3.32 3.81 12.64
N GLU A 193 -2.86 3.10 11.61
CA GLU A 193 -1.68 3.46 10.82
C GLU A 193 -1.86 4.82 10.11
N VAL A 194 -2.99 5.02 9.44
CA VAL A 194 -3.31 6.27 8.73
C VAL A 194 -3.51 7.42 9.72
N ALA A 195 -4.21 7.20 10.84
CA ALA A 195 -4.38 8.21 11.88
C ALA A 195 -3.04 8.69 12.44
N ASN A 196 -2.11 7.76 12.73
CA ASN A 196 -0.77 8.09 13.20
C ASN A 196 0.01 8.91 12.16
N ARG A 197 -0.04 8.53 10.88
CA ARG A 197 0.60 9.28 9.80
C ARG A 197 0.05 10.70 9.67
N LEU A 198 -1.27 10.86 9.71
CA LEU A 198 -1.92 12.18 9.62
C LEU A 198 -1.57 13.08 10.82
N TYR A 199 -1.50 12.50 12.03
CA TYR A 199 -1.04 13.22 13.20
C TYR A 199 0.38 13.79 12.99
N HIS A 200 1.30 12.99 12.43
CA HIS A 200 2.64 13.47 12.12
C HIS A 200 2.69 14.49 10.98
N ILE A 201 1.87 14.32 9.94
CA ILE A 201 1.74 15.27 8.82
C ILE A 201 1.27 16.63 9.34
N THR A 202 0.18 16.66 10.11
CA THR A 202 -0.40 17.90 10.66
C THR A 202 0.54 18.64 11.61
N ARG A 203 1.42 17.91 12.32
CA ARG A 203 2.46 18.50 13.17
C ARG A 203 3.76 18.84 12.45
N GLY A 204 3.90 18.51 11.16
CA GLY A 204 5.16 18.66 10.44
C GLY A 204 6.29 17.77 10.97
N THR A 205 5.96 16.70 11.71
CA THR A 205 6.91 15.78 12.36
C THR A 205 6.99 14.43 11.64
N THR A 206 6.70 14.40 10.33
CA THR A 206 6.82 13.16 9.56
C THR A 206 8.27 12.68 9.55
N PRO A 207 8.51 11.36 9.52
CA PRO A 207 9.86 10.81 9.34
C PRO A 207 10.55 11.42 8.11
N SER A 208 9.83 11.62 7.01
CA SER A 208 10.34 12.28 5.81
C SER A 208 10.82 13.71 6.06
N SER A 209 10.09 14.49 6.86
CA SER A 209 10.46 15.88 7.20
C SER A 209 11.68 15.91 8.12
N GLN A 210 11.67 15.07 9.16
CA GLN A 210 12.75 14.98 10.14
C GLN A 210 14.06 14.52 9.49
N LEU A 211 14.00 13.46 8.69
CA LEU A 211 15.15 12.95 7.96
C LEU A 211 15.64 13.97 6.93
N PHE A 212 14.74 14.62 6.18
CA PHE A 212 15.12 15.65 5.22
C PHE A 212 15.86 16.82 5.88
N SER A 213 15.33 17.33 7.00
CA SER A 213 15.93 18.43 7.78
C SER A 213 17.19 18.05 8.54
N SER A 214 17.43 16.75 8.76
CA SER A 214 18.60 16.28 9.49
C SER A 214 19.89 16.65 8.75
N GLN A 215 20.81 17.27 9.47
CA GLN A 215 22.18 17.52 8.98
C GLN A 215 23.12 16.35 9.29
N GLU A 216 22.67 15.38 10.08
CA GLU A 216 23.47 14.21 10.44
C GLU A 216 23.55 13.21 9.27
N ALA A 217 24.66 12.47 9.23
CA ALA A 217 24.81 11.35 8.31
C ALA A 217 23.75 10.30 8.65
N VAL A 218 22.86 10.07 7.68
CA VAL A 218 21.74 9.13 7.85
C VAL A 218 22.12 7.74 7.34
N LEU A 219 23.13 7.66 6.47
CA LEU A 219 23.66 6.40 5.95
C LEU A 219 24.92 6.00 6.73
N PRO A 220 25.14 4.71 7.01
CA PRO A 220 26.35 4.25 7.67
C PRO A 220 27.59 4.65 6.89
N TYR A 221 28.64 5.07 7.62
CA TYR A 221 29.97 5.16 7.02
C TYR A 221 30.59 3.77 6.99
N PHE A 222 30.75 3.23 5.79
CA PHE A 222 31.48 1.99 5.55
C PHE A 222 32.99 2.27 5.50
N SER A 223 33.57 2.71 6.63
CA SER A 223 35.01 2.96 6.75
C SER A 223 35.75 1.73 7.30
N ASP A 224 36.80 1.30 6.60
CA ASP A 224 37.91 0.42 7.02
C ASP A 224 37.62 -0.97 7.60
N GLN A 225 36.36 -1.41 7.69
CA GLN A 225 36.02 -2.81 7.94
C GLN A 225 35.79 -3.56 6.61
N ASN A 226 36.09 -4.86 6.59
CA ASN A 226 35.93 -5.79 5.46
C ASN A 226 34.44 -6.03 5.10
N TYR A 227 33.64 -4.97 4.96
CA TYR A 227 32.30 -5.10 4.41
C TYR A 227 32.42 -5.60 2.97
N THR A 228 31.72 -6.67 2.64
CA THR A 228 31.53 -7.10 1.26
C THR A 228 30.49 -6.19 0.58
N ASP A 229 30.48 -6.16 -0.75
CA ASP A 229 29.46 -5.42 -1.50
C ASP A 229 28.05 -5.92 -1.12
N GLU A 230 27.93 -7.22 -0.84
CA GLU A 230 26.69 -7.84 -0.37
C GLU A 230 26.22 -7.26 0.97
N GLU A 231 27.13 -7.07 1.93
CA GLU A 231 26.80 -6.51 3.24
C GLU A 231 26.42 -5.02 3.13
N ILE A 232 27.13 -4.25 2.30
CA ILE A 232 26.80 -2.85 2.02
C ILE A 232 25.41 -2.75 1.41
N ILE A 233 25.14 -3.56 0.38
CA ILE A 233 23.85 -3.59 -0.31
C ILE A 233 22.73 -3.97 0.64
N LYS A 234 22.95 -4.98 1.49
CA LYS A 234 21.98 -5.44 2.47
C LYS A 234 21.62 -4.36 3.48
N GLU A 235 22.61 -3.69 4.07
CA GLU A 235 22.37 -2.64 5.07
C GLU A 235 21.66 -1.43 4.46
N LEU A 236 22.12 -0.97 3.29
CA LEU A 236 21.47 0.14 2.59
C LEU A 236 20.05 -0.19 2.12
N SER A 237 19.81 -1.42 1.67
CA SER A 237 18.48 -1.89 1.28
C SER A 237 17.53 -1.91 2.48
N LYS A 238 18.00 -2.38 3.64
CA LYS A 238 17.23 -2.38 4.88
C LYS A 238 16.83 -0.97 5.32
N ILE A 239 17.73 0.01 5.20
CA ILE A 239 17.43 1.43 5.48
C ILE A 239 16.34 1.93 4.54
N LEU A 240 16.51 1.69 3.24
CA LEU A 240 15.54 2.12 2.24
C LEU A 240 14.18 1.48 2.50
N GLU A 241 14.11 0.18 2.74
CA GLU A 241 12.87 -0.56 3.06
C GLU A 241 12.18 0.00 4.31
N THR A 242 12.95 0.27 5.37
CA THR A 242 12.43 0.93 6.57
C THR A 242 11.80 2.29 6.22
N TRP A 243 12.42 3.06 5.33
CA TRP A 243 11.85 4.35 4.91
C TRP A 243 10.61 4.14 4.02
N GLN A 244 10.58 3.13 3.16
CA GLN A 244 9.41 2.82 2.32
C GLN A 244 8.16 2.56 3.17
N ASP A 245 8.31 1.84 4.29
CA ASP A 245 7.20 1.58 5.23
C ASP A 245 6.70 2.88 5.90
N LEU A 246 7.59 3.84 6.14
CA LEU A 246 7.27 5.09 6.82
C LEU A 246 6.65 6.14 5.89
N MET A 247 7.14 6.27 4.66
CA MET A 247 6.80 7.40 3.76
C MET A 247 6.44 7.00 2.32
N GLY A 248 6.31 5.70 2.04
CA GLY A 248 6.00 5.16 0.72
C GLY A 248 7.22 5.09 -0.20
N VAL A 249 7.15 4.18 -1.18
CA VAL A 249 8.29 3.80 -2.04
C VAL A 249 8.92 4.97 -2.78
N GLN A 250 8.10 5.79 -3.45
CA GLN A 250 8.60 6.91 -4.27
C GLN A 250 9.23 8.02 -3.43
N THR A 251 8.63 8.36 -2.30
CA THR A 251 9.16 9.39 -1.38
C THR A 251 10.45 8.91 -0.72
N ALA A 252 10.49 7.66 -0.27
CA ALA A 252 11.68 7.06 0.34
C ALA A 252 12.84 7.01 -0.65
N LEU A 253 12.60 6.60 -1.90
CA LEU A 253 13.63 6.59 -2.94
C LEU A 253 14.16 7.99 -3.27
N ALA A 254 13.28 8.98 -3.39
CA ALA A 254 13.69 10.36 -3.65
C ALA A 254 14.53 10.93 -2.49
N LEU A 255 14.13 10.66 -1.24
CA LEU A 255 14.90 11.07 -0.06
C LEU A 255 16.25 10.34 0.01
N PHE A 256 16.28 9.05 -0.32
CA PHE A 256 17.50 8.24 -0.34
C PHE A 256 18.51 8.75 -1.36
N LYS A 257 18.06 9.10 -2.58
CA LYS A 257 18.90 9.77 -3.58
C LYS A 257 19.46 11.09 -3.04
N TYR A 258 18.59 11.94 -2.49
CA TYR A 258 18.98 13.24 -1.94
C TYR A 258 20.04 13.10 -0.84
N LYS A 259 19.83 12.20 0.14
CA LYS A 259 20.77 11.98 1.25
C LYS A 259 22.07 11.33 0.82
N THR A 260 22.02 10.41 -0.14
CA THR A 260 23.23 9.82 -0.74
C THR A 260 24.11 10.90 -1.34
N VAL A 261 23.55 11.75 -2.20
CA VAL A 261 24.33 12.82 -2.86
C VAL A 261 24.85 13.81 -1.83
N GLN A 262 24.03 14.21 -0.86
CA GLN A 262 24.44 15.12 0.22
C GLN A 262 25.63 14.56 1.04
N GLN A 263 25.60 13.26 1.38
CA GLN A 263 26.59 12.63 2.25
C GLN A 263 27.88 12.23 1.52
N PHE A 264 27.78 11.64 0.32
CA PHE A 264 28.95 11.09 -0.40
C PHE A 264 29.54 12.06 -1.44
N HIS A 265 28.79 13.07 -1.86
CA HIS A 265 29.20 14.06 -2.86
C HIS A 265 28.93 15.50 -2.39
N PRO A 266 29.56 15.95 -1.28
CA PRO A 266 29.39 17.30 -0.79
C PRO A 266 29.83 18.32 -1.85
N GLY A 267 28.97 19.31 -2.13
CA GLY A 267 29.23 20.36 -3.13
C GLY A 267 28.52 20.16 -4.48
N CYS A 268 27.87 19.01 -4.71
CA CYS A 268 26.99 18.85 -5.87
C CYS A 268 25.68 19.64 -5.71
N ASN A 269 25.16 20.20 -6.81
CA ASN A 269 23.84 20.83 -6.81
C ASN A 269 22.75 19.77 -6.60
N THR A 270 22.04 19.86 -5.46
CA THR A 270 20.97 18.93 -5.09
C THR A 270 19.56 19.53 -5.29
N GLU A 271 19.43 20.69 -5.93
CA GLU A 271 18.15 21.41 -6.05
C GLU A 271 17.08 20.58 -6.78
N LYS A 272 17.42 19.96 -7.92
CA LYS A 272 16.53 19.06 -8.65
C LYS A 272 16.06 17.87 -7.80
N LEU A 273 16.96 17.26 -7.02
CA LEU A 273 16.65 16.15 -6.12
C LEU A 273 15.76 16.58 -4.95
N ARG A 274 15.99 17.79 -4.44
CA ARG A 274 15.16 18.40 -3.40
C ARG A 274 13.75 18.67 -3.92
N GLU A 275 13.61 19.29 -5.09
CA GLU A 275 12.31 19.56 -5.72
C GLU A 275 11.55 18.26 -6.00
N GLU A 276 12.25 17.22 -6.50
CA GLU A 276 11.67 15.90 -6.69
C GLU A 276 11.16 15.32 -5.37
N PHE A 277 11.98 15.35 -4.31
CA PHE A 277 11.59 14.86 -2.99
C PHE A 277 10.36 15.63 -2.44
N GLU A 278 10.37 16.95 -2.47
CA GLU A 278 9.27 17.78 -1.97
C GLU A 278 7.96 17.49 -2.73
N LYS A 279 8.05 17.32 -4.06
CA LYS A 279 6.92 16.90 -4.90
C LYS A 279 6.39 15.53 -4.49
N ARG A 280 7.25 14.51 -4.37
CA ARG A 280 6.86 13.14 -3.99
C ARG A 280 6.26 13.08 -2.58
N LYS A 281 6.86 13.82 -1.64
CA LYS A 281 6.35 13.97 -0.28
C LYS A 281 4.91 14.52 -0.30
N LYS A 282 4.66 15.63 -1.00
CA LYS A 282 3.32 16.23 -1.11
C LYS A 282 2.31 15.28 -1.75
N GLU A 283 2.73 14.53 -2.78
CA GLU A 283 1.91 13.51 -3.43
C GLU A 283 1.53 12.35 -2.52
N TRP A 284 2.44 11.95 -1.62
CA TRP A 284 2.22 10.91 -0.62
C TRP A 284 1.32 11.40 0.52
N GLU A 285 1.55 12.62 1.04
CA GLU A 285 0.72 13.21 2.09
C GLU A 285 -0.74 13.36 1.64
N ARG A 286 -0.96 13.83 0.40
CA ARG A 286 -2.30 13.87 -0.21
C ARG A 286 -2.98 12.51 -0.25
N ALA A 287 -2.23 11.45 -0.56
CA ALA A 287 -2.80 10.11 -0.58
C ALA A 287 -3.20 9.62 0.82
N GLN A 288 -2.50 10.04 1.89
CA GLN A 288 -2.93 9.71 3.26
C GLN A 288 -4.28 10.33 3.61
N TRP A 289 -4.59 11.54 3.10
CA TRP A 289 -5.91 12.16 3.28
C TRP A 289 -7.03 11.43 2.53
N VAL A 290 -6.76 10.94 1.31
CA VAL A 290 -7.71 10.10 0.56
C VAL A 290 -8.00 8.81 1.32
N ARG A 291 -6.96 8.18 1.90
CA ARG A 291 -7.13 7.01 2.78
C ARG A 291 -7.89 7.34 4.06
N ALA A 292 -7.66 8.52 4.64
CA ALA A 292 -8.41 9.00 5.80
C ALA A 292 -9.92 9.03 5.51
N LEU A 293 -10.30 9.51 4.33
CA LEU A 293 -11.68 9.52 3.87
C LEU A 293 -12.23 8.09 3.75
N GLN A 294 -11.46 7.17 3.17
CA GLN A 294 -11.83 5.76 3.10
C GLN A 294 -12.11 5.16 4.50
N MET A 295 -11.21 5.41 5.44
CA MET A 295 -11.33 4.93 6.82
C MET A 295 -12.52 5.56 7.55
N ALA A 296 -12.79 6.84 7.29
CA ALA A 296 -13.96 7.54 7.81
C ALA A 296 -15.26 6.92 7.27
N LEU A 297 -15.30 6.51 6.00
CA LEU A 297 -16.45 5.81 5.42
C LEU A 297 -16.69 4.44 6.05
N TYR A 298 -15.65 3.62 6.24
CA TYR A 298 -15.79 2.34 6.96
C TYR A 298 -16.24 2.53 8.42
N THR A 299 -15.68 3.53 9.11
CA THR A 299 -16.06 3.85 10.49
C THR A 299 -17.50 4.34 10.56
N ALA A 300 -17.93 5.19 9.62
CA ALA A 300 -19.29 5.67 9.52
C ALA A 300 -20.26 4.51 9.26
N ALA A 301 -19.95 3.63 8.30
CA ALA A 301 -20.76 2.45 8.01
C ALA A 301 -20.91 1.55 9.24
N PHE A 302 -19.82 1.30 9.97
CA PHE A 302 -19.86 0.55 11.22
C PHE A 302 -20.74 1.25 12.28
N ALA A 303 -20.52 2.54 12.52
CA ALA A 303 -21.30 3.30 13.51
C ALA A 303 -22.80 3.32 13.17
N THR A 304 -23.16 3.50 11.88
CA THR A 304 -24.56 3.44 11.43
C THR A 304 -25.13 2.04 11.54
N SER A 305 -24.31 0.99 11.43
CA SER A 305 -24.77 -0.39 11.59
C SER A 305 -25.21 -0.72 13.01
N LEU A 306 -24.60 -0.06 14.01
CA LEU A 306 -24.98 -0.21 15.42
C LEU A 306 -26.37 0.37 15.70
N ILE A 307 -26.87 1.29 14.87
CA ILE A 307 -28.24 1.82 14.97
C ILE A 307 -29.28 0.71 14.79
N ALA A 308 -28.97 -0.33 14.00
CA ALA A 308 -29.83 -1.50 13.85
C ALA A 308 -30.05 -2.28 15.17
N LEU A 309 -29.18 -2.08 16.16
CA LEU A 309 -29.33 -2.67 17.50
C LEU A 309 -30.29 -1.88 18.39
N SER A 310 -30.71 -0.67 17.98
CA SER A 310 -31.66 0.16 18.72
C SER A 310 -33.11 -0.10 18.26
N PRO A 311 -33.98 -0.68 19.12
CA PRO A 311 -35.37 -0.94 18.77
C PRO A 311 -36.16 0.31 18.37
N GLN A 312 -35.76 1.48 18.90
CA GLN A 312 -36.44 2.76 18.67
C GLN A 312 -36.20 3.31 17.25
N LEU A 313 -35.09 2.92 16.62
CA LEU A 313 -34.67 3.42 15.30
C LEU A 313 -34.93 2.41 14.18
N GLN A 314 -35.59 1.28 14.48
CA GLN A 314 -35.95 0.26 13.49
C GLN A 314 -36.88 0.76 12.38
N LYS A 315 -37.68 1.81 12.65
CA LYS A 315 -38.56 2.43 11.64
C LYS A 315 -37.77 3.05 10.48
N ASP A 316 -36.53 3.46 10.73
CA ASP A 316 -35.63 4.07 9.74
C ASP A 316 -34.55 3.09 9.27
N GLN A 317 -34.70 1.79 9.54
CA GLN A 317 -33.70 0.76 9.23
C GLN A 317 -33.33 0.72 7.75
N ALA A 318 -34.30 0.93 6.85
CA ALA A 318 -34.04 0.99 5.40
C ALA A 318 -33.11 2.15 5.02
N LEU A 319 -33.32 3.33 5.62
CA LEU A 319 -32.46 4.51 5.42
C LEU A 319 -31.04 4.25 5.92
N PHE A 320 -30.90 3.74 7.15
CA PHE A 320 -29.58 3.48 7.74
C PHE A 320 -28.83 2.35 7.02
N SER A 321 -29.52 1.27 6.63
CA SER A 321 -28.94 0.19 5.82
C SER A 321 -28.48 0.71 4.45
N GLY A 322 -29.27 1.59 3.83
CA GLY A 322 -28.92 2.24 2.58
C GLY A 322 -27.66 3.09 2.68
N ILE A 323 -27.61 3.99 3.67
CA ILE A 323 -26.45 4.86 3.94
C ILE A 323 -25.21 4.02 4.24
N GLN A 324 -25.34 3.00 5.08
CA GLN A 324 -24.27 2.07 5.44
C GLN A 324 -23.67 1.41 4.18
N ASN A 325 -24.52 0.80 3.35
CA ASN A 325 -24.07 0.06 2.18
C ASN A 325 -23.44 0.99 1.13
N LEU A 326 -24.00 2.20 0.94
CA LEU A 326 -23.39 3.21 0.07
C LEU A 326 -22.06 3.75 0.62
N ALA A 327 -21.93 3.91 1.94
CA ALA A 327 -20.67 4.31 2.56
C ALA A 327 -19.59 3.22 2.37
N MET A 328 -19.93 1.94 2.57
CA MET A 328 -19.01 0.84 2.28
C MET A 328 -18.68 0.73 0.78
N ALA A 329 -19.65 0.98 -0.11
CA ALA A 329 -19.39 1.05 -1.54
C ALA A 329 -18.38 2.16 -1.88
N GLY A 330 -18.55 3.36 -1.31
CA GLY A 330 -17.59 4.46 -1.42
C GLY A 330 -16.20 4.10 -0.87
N ALA A 331 -16.15 3.38 0.26
CA ALA A 331 -14.90 2.91 0.86
C ALA A 331 -14.15 1.87 0.01
N ASN A 332 -14.86 1.16 -0.87
CA ASN A 332 -14.26 0.24 -1.86
C ASN A 332 -13.95 0.94 -3.21
N LEU A 333 -14.70 1.99 -3.57
CA LEU A 333 -14.43 2.81 -4.76
C LEU A 333 -13.11 3.58 -4.61
N LEU A 334 -12.78 4.09 -3.43
CA LEU A 334 -11.56 4.88 -3.22
C LEU A 334 -10.28 4.10 -3.54
N PRO A 335 -10.05 2.88 -3.03
CA PRO A 335 -8.94 2.02 -3.46
C PRO A 335 -8.91 1.77 -4.96
N LEU A 336 -10.06 1.49 -5.58
CA LEU A 336 -10.15 1.29 -7.04
C LEU A 336 -9.65 2.52 -7.81
N LEU A 337 -10.07 3.72 -7.43
CA LEU A 337 -9.59 4.97 -8.03
C LEU A 337 -8.10 5.18 -7.74
N MET A 338 -7.63 4.87 -6.53
CA MET A 338 -6.22 4.96 -6.17
C MET A 338 -5.37 4.00 -7.00
N ASP A 339 -5.83 2.78 -7.27
CA ASP A 339 -5.09 1.82 -8.09
C ASP A 339 -5.05 2.24 -9.57
N ILE A 340 -6.12 2.85 -10.09
CA ILE A 340 -6.16 3.36 -11.46
C ILE A 340 -5.24 4.58 -11.63
N PHE A 341 -5.35 5.57 -10.73
CA PHE A 341 -4.69 6.88 -10.90
C PHE A 341 -3.36 7.04 -10.16
N TRP A 342 -3.13 6.27 -9.09
CA TRP A 342 -1.97 6.39 -8.20
C TRP A 342 -1.43 5.02 -7.72
N PRO A 343 -0.87 4.20 -8.64
CA PRO A 343 -0.24 2.93 -8.26
C PRO A 343 0.86 3.18 -7.19
N PHE A 344 1.10 2.22 -6.29
CA PHE A 344 1.99 2.33 -5.10
C PHE A 344 1.53 3.26 -3.97
N LYS A 345 0.40 3.95 -4.15
CA LYS A 345 -0.22 4.71 -3.06
C LYS A 345 -1.27 3.89 -2.33
N ARG A 346 -1.46 2.61 -2.66
CA ARG A 346 -2.15 1.64 -1.79
C ARG A 346 -1.21 1.22 -0.66
N ASN A 347 -1.76 0.96 0.51
CA ASN A 347 -0.98 0.54 1.68
C ASN A 347 -0.59 -0.95 1.62
N THR A 348 -0.81 -1.58 0.46
CA THR A 348 -0.29 -2.91 0.17
C THR A 348 1.22 -2.79 0.18
N TYR A 349 1.83 -3.55 1.08
CA TYR A 349 3.23 -3.90 0.97
C TYR A 349 3.41 -4.49 -0.42
N LEU A 350 3.92 -3.69 -1.35
CA LEU A 350 4.52 -4.21 -2.55
C LEU A 350 5.92 -4.53 -2.07
N PRO A 351 6.24 -5.80 -1.77
CA PRO A 351 7.62 -6.19 -1.62
C PRO A 351 8.26 -5.78 -2.94
N VAL A 352 8.95 -4.64 -2.94
CA VAL A 352 9.93 -4.42 -3.98
C VAL A 352 10.99 -5.41 -3.59
N PRO A 353 11.12 -6.55 -4.29
CA PRO A 353 12.00 -7.62 -3.86
C PRO A 353 13.31 -6.98 -3.41
N GLY A 354 13.79 -7.37 -2.23
CA GLY A 354 15.17 -7.08 -1.87
C GLY A 354 16.03 -7.42 -3.08
N ILE A 355 17.12 -6.69 -3.30
CA ILE A 355 18.05 -7.05 -4.37
C ILE A 355 18.43 -8.50 -4.09
N ALA A 356 17.84 -9.42 -4.85
CA ALA A 356 18.27 -10.78 -4.85
C ALA A 356 19.68 -10.64 -5.39
N LEU A 357 20.65 -10.80 -4.49
CA LEU A 357 21.94 -11.27 -4.90
C LEU A 357 21.59 -12.58 -5.62
N GLU A 358 21.49 -12.51 -6.95
CA GLU A 358 21.58 -13.70 -7.75
C GLU A 358 22.81 -14.39 -7.17
N LYS A 359 22.60 -15.56 -6.56
CA LYS A 359 23.71 -16.47 -6.35
C LYS A 359 24.19 -16.77 -7.75
N ALA A 360 25.16 -15.97 -8.21
CA ALA A 360 25.97 -16.24 -9.36
C ALA A 360 26.77 -17.50 -8.99
N ASN A 361 26.11 -18.65 -9.14
CA ASN A 361 26.77 -19.94 -9.24
C ASN A 361 27.25 -20.10 -10.67
#